data_AF-A0A2K9CXQ4-F1
#
_entry.id   AF-A0A2K9CXQ4-F1
#
_cell.length_a   1.000
_cell.length_b   1.000
_cell.length_c   1.000
_cell.angle_alpha   90.00
_cell.angle_beta   90.00
_cell.angle_gamma   90.00
#
_symmetry.space_group_name_H-M   'P 1'
#
loop_
_entity.id
_entity.type
_entity.pdbx_description
1 polymer ?
#
loop_
_entity_poly.entity_id
_entity_poly.type
_entity_poly.pdbx_seq_one_letter_code
_entity_poly.pdbx_strand_id
1 'polypeptide(L)'
;MTSLEKTYEHNAQLVREIYAHIETGDVDFLRVQLGTHPQLLDPPRFDLVSYPGLLHHAAAKNQLAACQLLVELGIEINQTTVGSGNTTALAAAAQNGHLEVIRWLLEAGAQVDGSPLSVASPLITAVTFGKGEAVDLLLDYHPDINRLHAKLNRTALDIARSWGFQEIAERLQVKGAVSAIENGVDEQAVPGASIVEYVSKTAGWVLPEKVTPQPEGTGVKFRVSCIADKNDFKLLFTLGLYTQTPRTELFICLPGNWRLPRQGFAVDSPWTFPQGILTELSKRTLDDAPAAEGEIILRSDPAFSSLGWPADIDALIVVDKIWNTTLETDIDPRDDSVKLYVLVPLKLTKKGPPEGDTLNALLERKRRASWKSIALTSPLQSLR
;
A
#
# COMPACT_ATOMS: atom_id res chain seq x y z
N MET A 1 26.94 -16.14 21.96
CA MET A 1 26.33 -14.79 21.91
C MET A 1 25.09 -14.86 21.04
N THR A 2 23.93 -14.62 21.64
CA THR A 2 22.66 -14.39 20.95
C THR A 2 22.73 -13.10 20.14
N SER A 3 21.76 -12.86 19.25
CA SER A 3 21.64 -11.59 18.52
C SER A 3 21.60 -10.39 19.48
N LEU A 4 21.00 -10.54 20.67
CA LEU A 4 20.94 -9.47 21.66
C LEU A 4 22.33 -9.10 22.20
N GLU A 5 23.18 -10.09 22.54
CA GLU A 5 24.55 -9.78 22.98
C GLU A 5 25.42 -9.21 21.87
N LYS A 6 25.15 -9.56 20.60
CA LYS A 6 25.86 -8.95 19.47
C LYS A 6 25.49 -7.49 19.27
N THR A 7 24.22 -7.13 19.49
CA THR A 7 23.71 -5.77 19.27
C THR A 7 23.98 -4.84 20.44
N TYR A 8 23.82 -5.32 21.68
CA TYR A 8 23.89 -4.47 22.88
C TYR A 8 25.13 -4.71 23.74
N GLU A 9 25.93 -5.72 23.42
CA GLU A 9 27.15 -6.05 24.14
C GLU A 9 26.91 -6.14 25.67
N HIS A 10 27.54 -5.27 26.45
CA HIS A 10 27.42 -5.20 27.90
C HIS A 10 26.04 -4.78 28.41
N ASN A 11 25.20 -4.15 27.56
CA ASN A 11 23.84 -3.72 27.92
C ASN A 11 22.78 -4.81 27.71
N ALA A 12 23.13 -5.99 27.16
CA ALA A 12 22.16 -7.03 26.84
C ALA A 12 21.34 -7.50 28.05
N GLN A 13 21.94 -7.56 29.24
CA GLN A 13 21.24 -7.91 30.47
C GLN A 13 20.26 -6.82 30.90
N LEU A 14 20.70 -5.56 30.87
CA LEU A 14 19.85 -4.41 31.19
C LEU A 14 18.64 -4.33 30.23
N VAL A 15 18.83 -4.62 28.94
CA VAL A 15 17.71 -4.68 27.99
C VAL A 15 16.71 -5.75 28.39
N ARG A 16 17.14 -6.94 28.81
CA ARG A 16 16.20 -7.98 29.30
C ARG A 16 15.41 -7.49 30.51
N GLU A 17 16.08 -6.83 31.44
CA GLU A 17 15.46 -6.28 32.63
C GLU A 17 14.44 -5.19 32.27
N ILE A 18 14.78 -4.26 31.36
CA ILE A 18 13.84 -3.25 30.88
C ILE A 18 12.55 -3.89 30.35
N TYR A 19 12.63 -4.93 29.52
CA TYR A 19 11.43 -5.60 29.00
C TYR A 19 10.65 -6.33 30.11
N ALA A 20 11.34 -6.98 31.05
CA ALA A 20 10.69 -7.62 32.20
C ALA A 20 9.97 -6.61 33.09
N HIS A 21 10.59 -5.45 33.36
CA HIS A 21 10.03 -4.38 34.16
C HIS A 21 8.90 -3.62 33.45
N ILE A 22 8.91 -3.56 32.11
CA ILE A 22 7.72 -3.17 31.34
C ILE A 22 6.57 -4.14 31.66
N GLU A 23 6.79 -5.45 31.60
CA GLU A 23 5.72 -6.43 31.83
C GLU A 23 5.13 -6.39 33.24
N THR A 24 5.93 -6.03 34.25
CA THR A 24 5.46 -5.86 35.64
C THR A 24 4.93 -4.46 35.95
N GLY A 25 5.12 -3.49 35.05
CA GLY A 25 4.68 -2.10 35.25
C GLY A 25 5.55 -1.30 36.23
N ASP A 26 6.82 -1.69 36.42
CA ASP A 26 7.75 -1.00 37.31
C ASP A 26 8.33 0.27 36.65
N VAL A 27 7.53 1.34 36.69
CA VAL A 27 7.86 2.63 36.08
C VAL A 27 9.07 3.31 36.73
N ASP A 28 9.34 3.05 38.01
CA ASP A 28 10.47 3.67 38.71
C ASP A 28 11.80 3.09 38.23
N PHE A 29 11.89 1.76 38.09
CA PHE A 29 13.04 1.13 37.46
C PHE A 29 13.25 1.67 36.05
N LEU A 30 12.18 1.70 35.23
CA LEU A 30 12.26 2.18 33.85
C LEU A 30 12.75 3.63 33.77
N ARG A 31 12.24 4.51 34.63
CA ARG A 31 12.63 5.93 34.65
C ARG A 31 14.10 6.09 34.98
N VAL A 32 14.61 5.36 35.98
CA VAL A 32 16.02 5.42 36.37
C VAL A 32 16.91 4.87 35.26
N GLN A 33 16.61 3.67 34.74
CA GLN A 33 17.48 3.00 33.78
C GLN A 33 17.46 3.69 32.41
N LEU A 34 16.31 4.09 31.90
CA LEU A 34 16.21 4.78 30.60
C LEU A 34 16.67 6.24 30.68
N GLY A 35 16.54 6.89 31.84
CA GLY A 35 17.10 8.23 32.07
C GLY A 35 18.63 8.24 32.13
N THR A 36 19.25 7.17 32.66
CA THR A 36 20.71 7.01 32.70
C THR A 36 21.30 6.42 31.42
N HIS A 37 20.49 5.72 30.63
CA HIS A 37 20.88 5.08 29.37
C HIS A 37 19.94 5.48 28.21
N PRO A 38 19.87 6.77 27.83
CA PRO A 38 18.93 7.25 26.81
C PRO A 38 19.11 6.59 25.43
N GLN A 39 20.31 6.07 25.13
CA GLN A 39 20.58 5.29 23.91
C GLN A 39 19.74 4.00 23.80
N LEU A 40 19.13 3.54 24.91
CA LEU A 40 18.26 2.36 24.93
C LEU A 40 16.80 2.67 24.57
N LEU A 41 16.42 3.95 24.42
CA LEU A 41 15.07 4.36 24.00
C LEU A 41 14.82 4.06 22.50
N ASP A 42 15.84 4.24 21.67
CA ASP A 42 15.79 3.91 20.24
C ASP A 42 16.93 2.97 19.83
N PRO A 43 16.87 1.71 20.29
CA PRO A 43 18.02 0.86 20.09
C PRO A 43 18.09 0.28 18.68
N PRO A 44 19.27 -0.08 18.15
CA PRO A 44 19.41 -0.68 16.83
C PRO A 44 18.65 -2.03 16.78
N ARG A 45 17.68 -2.17 15.87
CA ARG A 45 16.76 -3.33 15.83
C ARG A 45 16.98 -4.27 14.65
N PHE A 46 18.05 -4.07 13.88
CA PHE A 46 18.41 -4.97 12.79
C PHE A 46 18.68 -6.37 13.41
N ASP A 47 17.77 -7.31 13.15
CA ASP A 47 17.82 -8.75 13.53
C ASP A 47 17.20 -9.20 14.86
N LEU A 48 16.45 -8.35 15.58
CA LEU A 48 15.79 -8.75 16.84
C LEU A 48 14.28 -8.95 16.69
N VAL A 49 13.87 -10.11 16.17
CA VAL A 49 12.46 -10.50 16.10
C VAL A 49 11.81 -10.60 17.49
N SER A 50 12.58 -10.94 18.52
CA SER A 50 12.08 -11.17 19.89
C SER A 50 11.93 -9.91 20.76
N TYR A 51 12.42 -8.75 20.31
CA TYR A 51 12.41 -7.51 21.10
C TYR A 51 11.74 -6.37 20.30
N PRO A 52 10.40 -6.32 20.28
CA PRO A 52 9.67 -5.23 19.62
C PRO A 52 9.93 -3.92 20.37
N GLY A 53 9.88 -2.76 19.70
CA GLY A 53 10.19 -1.47 20.35
C GLY A 53 9.47 -1.27 21.69
N LEU A 54 10.12 -0.63 22.66
CA LEU A 54 9.65 -0.56 24.06
C LEU A 54 8.17 -0.15 24.18
N LEU A 55 7.75 0.89 23.45
CA LEU A 55 6.37 1.36 23.45
C LEU A 55 5.38 0.30 22.89
N HIS A 56 5.79 -0.48 21.90
CA HIS A 56 4.98 -1.57 21.35
C HIS A 56 4.81 -2.70 22.36
N HIS A 57 5.89 -3.04 23.08
CA HIS A 57 5.86 -4.08 24.10
C HIS A 57 4.96 -3.66 25.28
N ALA A 58 5.15 -2.44 25.79
CA ALA A 58 4.31 -1.87 26.84
C ALA A 58 2.83 -1.84 26.42
N ALA A 59 2.57 -1.41 25.18
CA ALA A 59 1.22 -1.35 24.63
C ALA A 59 0.59 -2.75 24.50
N ALA A 60 1.34 -3.76 24.03
CA ALA A 60 0.86 -5.15 23.93
C ALA A 60 0.61 -5.80 25.30
N LYS A 61 1.28 -5.33 26.35
CA LYS A 61 1.20 -5.87 27.72
C LYS A 61 0.21 -5.15 28.62
N ASN A 62 -0.56 -4.20 28.08
CA ASN A 62 -1.53 -3.36 28.80
C ASN A 62 -0.89 -2.47 29.89
N GLN A 63 0.31 -1.96 29.64
CA GLN A 63 1.08 -1.22 30.64
C GLN A 63 1.01 0.28 30.36
N LEU A 64 -0.14 0.88 30.69
CA LEU A 64 -0.45 2.29 30.38
C LEU A 64 0.59 3.25 30.97
N ALA A 65 0.95 3.10 32.24
CA ALA A 65 1.91 3.98 32.90
C ALA A 65 3.33 3.86 32.29
N ALA A 66 3.71 2.66 31.83
CA ALA A 66 4.96 2.48 31.09
C ALA A 66 4.88 3.14 29.71
N CYS A 67 3.75 3.04 29.00
CA CYS A 67 3.55 3.72 27.72
C CYS A 67 3.69 5.24 27.87
N GLN A 68 3.07 5.81 28.90
CA GLN A 68 3.15 7.23 29.23
C GLN A 68 4.60 7.67 29.48
N LEU A 69 5.30 6.97 30.38
CA LEU A 69 6.71 7.26 30.66
C LEU A 69 7.57 7.18 29.40
N LEU A 70 7.38 6.16 28.56
CA LEU A 70 8.20 5.97 27.37
C LEU A 70 8.03 7.11 26.35
N VAL A 71 6.81 7.63 26.19
CA VAL A 71 6.55 8.81 25.35
C VAL A 71 7.10 10.09 26.01
N GLU A 72 6.97 10.24 27.33
CA GLU A 72 7.59 11.35 28.08
C GLU A 72 9.11 11.39 27.94
N LEU A 73 9.76 10.21 27.87
CA LEU A 73 11.20 10.07 27.64
C LEU A 73 11.61 10.29 26.18
N GLY A 74 10.66 10.54 25.28
CA GLY A 74 10.93 10.95 23.89
C GLY A 74 10.81 9.85 22.84
N ILE A 75 10.22 8.69 23.16
CA ILE A 75 9.86 7.72 22.11
C ILE A 75 8.76 8.31 21.22
N GLU A 76 9.01 8.35 19.91
CA GLU A 76 8.03 8.83 18.93
C GLU A 76 6.81 7.89 18.90
N ILE A 77 5.61 8.45 19.10
CA ILE A 77 4.38 7.69 19.33
C ILE A 77 3.97 6.82 18.13
N ASN A 78 4.28 7.27 16.91
CA ASN A 78 4.00 6.57 15.67
C ASN A 78 5.19 5.73 15.17
N GLN A 79 6.23 5.56 15.99
CA GLN A 79 7.40 4.79 15.61
C GLN A 79 6.92 3.38 15.24
N THR A 80 7.35 2.88 14.08
CA THR A 80 7.01 1.53 13.66
C THR A 80 8.07 0.52 14.10
N THR A 81 7.65 -0.73 14.31
CA THR A 81 8.60 -1.85 14.35
C THR A 81 9.40 -1.92 13.04
N VAL A 82 10.68 -2.27 13.15
CA VAL A 82 11.54 -2.51 11.97
C VAL A 82 11.21 -3.91 11.43
N GLY A 83 10.93 -4.02 10.13
CA GLY A 83 10.73 -5.30 9.45
C GLY A 83 9.38 -5.42 8.75
N SER A 84 8.91 -6.66 8.57
CA SER A 84 7.91 -6.99 7.54
C SER A 84 6.47 -6.46 7.78
N GLY A 85 6.19 -5.89 8.95
CA GLY A 85 4.86 -5.42 9.36
C GLY A 85 4.72 -3.89 9.48
N ASN A 86 5.81 -3.17 9.77
CA ASN A 86 5.81 -1.76 10.18
C ASN A 86 4.68 -1.46 11.19
N THR A 87 4.55 -2.29 12.22
CA THR A 87 3.46 -2.22 13.20
C THR A 87 3.69 -1.02 14.13
N THR A 88 2.64 -0.31 14.54
CA THR A 88 2.71 0.78 15.54
C THR A 88 2.33 0.26 16.94
N ALA A 89 2.63 1.03 17.98
CA ALA A 89 2.16 0.71 19.34
C ALA A 89 0.63 0.63 19.43
N LEU A 90 -0.09 1.49 18.70
CA LEU A 90 -1.55 1.45 18.61
C LEU A 90 -2.05 0.12 18.02
N ALA A 91 -1.42 -0.40 16.97
CA ALA A 91 -1.76 -1.70 16.42
C ALA A 91 -1.45 -2.84 17.41
N ALA A 92 -0.38 -2.74 18.21
CA ALA A 92 -0.04 -3.73 19.23
C ALA A 92 -1.07 -3.77 20.39
N ALA A 93 -1.58 -2.61 20.83
CA ALA A 93 -2.68 -2.54 21.80
C ALA A 93 -4.00 -3.08 21.19
N ALA A 94 -4.29 -2.69 19.95
CA ALA A 94 -5.47 -3.15 19.19
C ALA A 94 -5.51 -4.67 18.99
N GLN A 95 -4.37 -5.30 18.71
CA GLN A 95 -4.23 -6.76 18.60
C GLN A 95 -4.71 -7.47 19.87
N ASN A 96 -4.43 -6.90 21.04
CA ASN A 96 -4.74 -7.54 22.32
C ASN A 96 -6.09 -7.08 22.91
N GLY A 97 -6.63 -5.96 22.43
CA GLY A 97 -7.89 -5.39 22.89
C GLY A 97 -7.76 -4.47 24.12
N HIS A 98 -6.59 -3.87 24.31
CA HIS A 98 -6.26 -3.07 25.49
C HIS A 98 -6.83 -1.65 25.39
N LEU A 99 -8.11 -1.48 25.72
CA LEU A 99 -8.89 -0.26 25.45
C LEU A 99 -8.31 1.01 26.06
N GLU A 100 -7.83 0.96 27.30
CA GLU A 100 -7.26 2.13 27.98
C GLU A 100 -5.98 2.63 27.28
N VAL A 101 -5.12 1.69 26.87
CA VAL A 101 -3.91 2.00 26.09
C VAL A 101 -4.27 2.52 24.70
N ILE A 102 -5.25 1.93 24.02
CA ILE A 102 -5.73 2.39 22.71
C ILE A 102 -6.22 3.84 22.81
N ARG A 103 -7.09 4.12 23.79
CA ARG A 103 -7.64 5.46 24.02
C ARG A 103 -6.53 6.47 24.28
N TRP A 104 -5.64 6.16 25.22
CA TRP A 104 -4.54 7.07 25.55
C TRP A 104 -3.61 7.31 24.35
N LEU A 105 -3.25 6.28 23.58
CA LEU A 105 -2.40 6.45 22.39
C LEU A 105 -3.06 7.39 21.37
N LEU A 106 -4.36 7.25 21.12
CA LEU A 106 -5.10 8.12 20.21
C LEU A 106 -5.16 9.57 20.74
N GLU A 107 -5.43 9.75 22.03
CA GLU A 107 -5.44 11.07 22.70
C GLU A 107 -4.05 11.73 22.69
N ALA A 108 -2.98 10.92 22.76
CA ALA A 108 -1.59 11.36 22.67
C ALA A 108 -1.09 11.58 21.23
N GLY A 109 -1.96 11.46 20.22
CA GLY A 109 -1.65 11.78 18.82
C GLY A 109 -1.14 10.61 17.97
N ALA A 110 -1.37 9.36 18.39
CA ALA A 110 -1.16 8.22 17.52
C ALA A 110 -2.08 8.29 16.30
N GLN A 111 -1.53 8.03 15.12
CA GLN A 111 -2.28 7.97 13.88
C GLN A 111 -3.28 6.81 13.94
N VAL A 112 -4.58 7.10 13.85
CA VAL A 112 -5.65 6.10 13.97
C VAL A 112 -5.53 4.96 12.93
N ASP A 113 -5.08 5.30 11.72
CA ASP A 113 -4.81 4.32 10.67
C ASP A 113 -3.44 3.62 10.81
N GLY A 114 -2.63 4.03 11.79
CA GLY A 114 -1.23 3.66 11.92
C GLY A 114 -0.38 4.21 10.78
N SER A 115 0.89 3.81 10.75
CA SER A 115 1.83 4.27 9.71
C SER A 115 1.31 3.93 8.31
N PRO A 116 1.49 4.81 7.31
CA PRO A 116 1.13 4.51 5.92
C PRO A 116 1.92 3.31 5.34
N LEU A 117 3.03 2.93 5.99
CA LEU A 117 3.84 1.76 5.67
C LEU A 117 3.40 0.48 6.41
N SER A 118 2.47 0.54 7.38
CA SER A 118 1.95 -0.63 8.10
C SER A 118 1.17 -1.57 7.18
N VAL A 119 1.43 -2.87 7.25
CA VAL A 119 0.73 -3.87 6.42
C VAL A 119 -0.76 -3.93 6.74
N ALA A 120 -1.11 -3.82 8.02
CA ALA A 120 -2.47 -3.72 8.52
C ALA A 120 -2.62 -2.41 9.30
N SER A 121 -3.77 -1.74 9.20
CA SER A 121 -4.12 -0.66 10.13
C SER A 121 -4.40 -1.22 11.53
N PRO A 122 -4.41 -0.40 12.59
CA PRO A 122 -4.90 -0.81 13.90
C PRO A 122 -6.31 -1.40 13.86
N LEU A 123 -7.21 -0.84 13.03
CA LEU A 123 -8.56 -1.38 12.82
C LEU A 123 -8.53 -2.80 12.24
N ILE A 124 -7.79 -3.02 11.14
CA ILE A 124 -7.65 -4.37 10.56
C ILE A 124 -7.04 -5.34 11.58
N THR A 125 -6.07 -4.87 12.35
CA THR A 125 -5.43 -5.68 13.40
C THR A 125 -6.45 -6.09 14.46
N ALA A 126 -7.23 -5.17 15.03
CA ALA A 126 -8.28 -5.50 16.01
C ALA A 126 -9.29 -6.52 15.47
N VAL A 127 -9.73 -6.35 14.22
CA VAL A 127 -10.66 -7.28 13.54
C VAL A 127 -10.04 -8.67 13.38
N THR A 128 -8.79 -8.75 12.94
CA THR A 128 -8.06 -10.03 12.73
C THR A 128 -8.01 -10.86 14.02
N PHE A 129 -7.92 -10.19 15.17
CA PHE A 129 -7.87 -10.83 16.49
C PHE A 129 -9.23 -10.87 17.21
N GLY A 130 -10.33 -10.55 16.52
CA GLY A 130 -11.69 -10.62 17.07
C GLY A 130 -11.96 -9.64 18.23
N LYS A 131 -11.22 -8.53 18.30
CA LYS A 131 -11.29 -7.58 19.42
C LYS A 131 -12.43 -6.57 19.21
N GLY A 132 -13.66 -7.05 19.37
CA GLY A 132 -14.88 -6.29 19.08
C GLY A 132 -14.96 -4.90 19.73
N GLU A 133 -14.67 -4.76 21.03
CA GLU A 133 -14.70 -3.46 21.72
C GLU A 133 -13.58 -2.53 21.26
N ALA A 134 -12.42 -3.07 20.89
CA ALA A 134 -11.32 -2.28 20.32
C ALA A 134 -11.67 -1.80 18.91
N VAL A 135 -12.40 -2.59 18.12
CA VAL A 135 -12.96 -2.16 16.84
C VAL A 135 -13.89 -0.97 17.04
N ASP A 136 -14.82 -1.05 18.00
CA ASP A 136 -15.78 0.03 18.27
C ASP A 136 -15.05 1.31 18.71
N LEU A 137 -14.10 1.19 19.65
CA LEU A 137 -13.28 2.32 20.09
C LEU A 137 -12.48 2.94 18.94
N LEU A 138 -11.85 2.14 18.07
CA LEU A 138 -11.10 2.68 16.93
C LEU A 138 -12.02 3.41 15.96
N LEU A 139 -13.23 2.89 15.70
CA LEU A 139 -14.21 3.51 14.80
C LEU A 139 -14.71 4.87 15.31
N ASP A 140 -14.73 5.09 16.62
CA ASP A 140 -15.06 6.39 17.22
C ASP A 140 -14.01 7.47 16.93
N TYR A 141 -12.81 7.09 16.51
CA TYR A 141 -11.74 8.00 16.07
C TYR A 141 -11.62 8.12 14.54
N HIS A 142 -12.67 7.74 13.80
CA HIS A 142 -12.83 7.97 12.36
C HIS A 142 -11.65 7.53 11.45
N PRO A 143 -11.18 6.27 11.53
CA PRO A 143 -10.16 5.74 10.62
C PRO A 143 -10.67 5.70 9.17
N ASP A 144 -9.76 5.55 8.21
CA ASP A 144 -10.14 5.05 6.88
C ASP A 144 -10.60 3.59 7.01
N ILE A 145 -11.91 3.42 7.26
CA ILE A 145 -12.57 2.13 7.47
C ILE A 145 -12.36 1.15 6.31
N ASN A 146 -12.06 1.69 5.11
CA ASN A 146 -11.85 0.94 3.88
C ASN A 146 -10.37 0.84 3.48
N ARG A 147 -9.44 1.23 4.37
CA ARG A 147 -8.01 1.01 4.16
C ARG A 147 -7.75 -0.48 3.95
N LEU A 148 -7.04 -0.79 2.87
CA LEU A 148 -6.74 -2.17 2.50
C LEU A 148 -5.55 -2.73 3.29
N HIS A 149 -5.64 -4.00 3.67
CA HIS A 149 -4.51 -4.79 4.10
C HIS A 149 -3.51 -4.94 2.95
N ALA A 150 -2.30 -4.40 3.10
CA ALA A 150 -1.37 -4.16 1.99
C ALA A 150 -0.89 -5.41 1.25
N LYS A 151 -0.97 -6.59 1.88
CA LYS A 151 -0.62 -7.88 1.27
C LYS A 151 -1.82 -8.67 0.76
N LEU A 152 -2.99 -8.49 1.39
CA LEU A 152 -4.17 -9.30 1.09
C LEU A 152 -5.13 -8.57 0.16
N ASN A 153 -4.98 -7.25 0.02
CA ASN A 153 -5.90 -6.38 -0.70
C ASN A 153 -7.35 -6.56 -0.22
N ARG A 154 -7.52 -6.65 1.09
CA ARG A 154 -8.79 -6.86 1.79
C ARG A 154 -9.08 -5.74 2.76
N THR A 155 -10.33 -5.34 2.89
CA THR A 155 -10.80 -4.42 3.93
C THR A 155 -10.93 -5.11 5.29
N ALA A 156 -11.16 -4.31 6.33
CA ALA A 156 -11.58 -4.82 7.64
C ALA A 156 -12.86 -5.69 7.53
N LEU A 157 -13.83 -5.31 6.68
CA LEU A 157 -15.07 -6.06 6.48
C LEU A 157 -14.81 -7.45 5.89
N ASP A 158 -13.96 -7.54 4.86
CA ASP A 158 -13.61 -8.82 4.23
C ASP A 158 -12.94 -9.77 5.23
N ILE A 159 -12.07 -9.22 6.08
CA ILE A 159 -11.37 -9.98 7.12
C ILE A 159 -12.38 -10.49 8.14
N ALA A 160 -13.23 -9.62 8.71
CA ALA A 160 -14.27 -10.01 9.66
C ALA A 160 -15.14 -11.16 9.14
N ARG A 161 -15.61 -11.06 7.90
CA ARG A 161 -16.40 -12.11 7.24
C ARG A 161 -15.62 -13.40 7.06
N SER A 162 -14.37 -13.32 6.59
CA SER A 162 -13.54 -14.51 6.36
C SER A 162 -13.22 -15.30 7.63
N TRP A 163 -13.17 -14.63 8.78
CA TRP A 163 -12.98 -15.25 10.10
C TRP A 163 -14.29 -15.63 10.81
N GLY A 164 -15.46 -15.32 10.21
CA GLY A 164 -16.77 -15.62 10.80
C GLY A 164 -17.19 -14.68 11.94
N PHE A 165 -16.55 -13.51 12.08
CA PHE A 165 -16.92 -12.51 13.09
C PHE A 165 -18.12 -11.68 12.65
N GLN A 166 -19.30 -12.31 12.65
CA GLN A 166 -20.54 -11.72 12.12
C GLN A 166 -20.90 -10.38 12.77
N GLU A 167 -20.88 -10.29 14.10
CA GLU A 167 -21.19 -9.04 14.82
C GLU A 167 -20.23 -7.91 14.46
N ILE A 168 -18.92 -8.20 14.32
CA ILE A 168 -17.92 -7.21 13.90
C ILE A 168 -18.19 -6.77 12.47
N ALA A 169 -18.52 -7.70 11.57
CA ALA A 169 -18.84 -7.39 10.18
C ALA A 169 -20.08 -6.47 10.09
N GLU A 170 -21.14 -6.77 10.85
CA GLU A 170 -22.36 -5.95 10.90
C GLU A 170 -22.06 -4.53 11.40
N ARG A 171 -21.27 -4.39 12.48
CA ARG A 171 -20.85 -3.07 12.99
C ARG A 171 -20.04 -2.27 11.97
N LEU A 172 -19.09 -2.91 11.29
CA LEU A 172 -18.31 -2.28 10.21
C LEU A 172 -19.22 -1.82 9.07
N GLN A 173 -20.19 -2.63 8.65
CA GLN A 173 -21.14 -2.27 7.59
C GLN A 173 -22.01 -1.06 7.98
N VAL A 174 -22.52 -1.02 9.22
CA VAL A 174 -23.30 0.13 9.74
C VAL A 174 -22.48 1.43 9.67
N LYS A 175 -21.16 1.34 9.84
CA LYS A 175 -20.23 2.47 9.74
C LYS A 175 -19.73 2.75 8.31
N GLY A 176 -20.28 2.06 7.30
CA GLY A 176 -19.99 2.31 5.89
C GLY A 176 -18.79 1.54 5.32
N ALA A 177 -18.33 0.48 5.99
CA ALA A 177 -17.33 -0.41 5.42
C ALA A 177 -17.90 -1.12 4.18
N VAL A 178 -17.07 -1.26 3.16
CA VAL A 178 -17.40 -2.02 1.95
C VAL A 178 -16.44 -3.18 1.78
N SER A 179 -16.87 -4.21 1.06
CA SER A 179 -15.98 -5.32 0.68
C SER A 179 -15.03 -4.87 -0.42
N ALA A 180 -13.79 -5.38 -0.46
CA ALA A 180 -12.87 -5.21 -1.58
C ALA A 180 -12.95 -6.35 -2.62
N ILE A 181 -13.74 -7.39 -2.34
CA ILE A 181 -13.88 -8.58 -3.20
C ILE A 181 -15.29 -8.71 -3.80
N GLU A 182 -16.29 -8.05 -3.21
CA GLU A 182 -17.65 -7.98 -3.74
C GLU A 182 -17.88 -6.63 -4.41
N ASN A 183 -18.22 -6.65 -5.70
CA ASN A 183 -18.67 -5.46 -6.41
C ASN A 183 -20.19 -5.30 -6.23
N GLY A 184 -20.64 -4.11 -5.82
CA GLY A 184 -22.07 -3.80 -5.74
C GLY A 184 -22.74 -3.83 -7.12
N VAL A 185 -24.06 -4.03 -7.15
CA VAL A 185 -24.87 -4.07 -8.38
C VAL A 185 -24.65 -2.82 -9.24
N ASP A 186 -24.46 -1.66 -8.60
CA ASP A 186 -24.25 -0.37 -9.27
C ASP A 186 -22.95 -0.30 -10.09
N GLU A 187 -21.92 -1.09 -9.75
CA GLU A 187 -20.64 -1.09 -10.48
C GLU A 187 -20.70 -1.86 -11.81
N GLN A 188 -21.73 -2.70 -12.00
CA GLN A 188 -21.92 -3.51 -13.22
C GLN A 188 -22.61 -2.73 -14.35
N ALA A 189 -23.17 -1.55 -14.04
CA ALA A 189 -23.92 -0.70 -14.98
C ALA A 189 -23.16 0.60 -15.38
N VAL A 190 -21.87 0.71 -15.07
CA VAL A 190 -21.07 1.92 -15.32
C VAL A 190 -20.54 1.95 -16.76
N PRO A 191 -20.50 3.11 -17.43
CA PRO A 191 -19.77 3.26 -18.69
C PRO A 191 -18.33 2.71 -18.60
N GLY A 192 -17.97 1.78 -19.48
CA GLY A 192 -16.70 1.06 -19.44
C GLY A 192 -16.71 -0.25 -18.64
N ALA A 193 -17.87 -0.73 -18.18
CA ALA A 193 -18.01 -2.01 -17.47
C ALA A 193 -17.41 -3.21 -18.23
N SER A 194 -17.47 -3.23 -19.56
CA SER A 194 -16.85 -4.28 -20.39
C SER A 194 -15.32 -4.32 -20.25
N ILE A 195 -14.67 -3.17 -20.04
CA ILE A 195 -13.22 -3.08 -19.79
C ILE A 195 -12.91 -3.69 -18.43
N VAL A 196 -13.69 -3.34 -17.40
CA VAL A 196 -13.55 -3.88 -16.05
C VAL A 196 -13.76 -5.40 -16.04
N GLU A 197 -14.79 -5.88 -16.74
CA GLU A 197 -15.09 -7.31 -16.88
C GLU A 197 -13.95 -8.05 -17.61
N TYR A 198 -13.44 -7.49 -18.72
CA TYR A 198 -12.30 -8.04 -19.43
C TYR A 198 -11.10 -8.19 -18.50
N VAL A 199 -10.69 -7.10 -17.83
CA VAL A 199 -9.56 -7.12 -16.89
C VAL A 199 -9.78 -8.13 -15.77
N SER A 200 -10.99 -8.21 -15.23
CA SER A 200 -11.34 -9.19 -14.19
C SER A 200 -11.19 -10.63 -14.66
N LYS A 201 -11.50 -10.92 -15.92
CA LYS A 201 -11.41 -12.27 -16.52
C LYS A 201 -9.99 -12.62 -16.96
N THR A 202 -9.19 -11.63 -17.39
CA THR A 202 -7.88 -11.90 -18.01
C THR A 202 -6.68 -11.63 -17.10
N ALA A 203 -6.80 -10.77 -16.08
CA ALA A 203 -5.69 -10.43 -15.19
C ALA A 203 -5.97 -10.73 -13.72
N GLY A 204 -7.16 -10.43 -13.22
CA GLY A 204 -7.52 -10.69 -11.82
C GLY A 204 -8.61 -9.74 -11.33
N TRP A 205 -9.20 -10.05 -10.17
CA TRP A 205 -10.39 -9.33 -9.70
C TRP A 205 -10.13 -7.82 -9.56
N VAL A 206 -11.10 -7.02 -9.96
CA VAL A 206 -11.01 -5.56 -9.89
C VAL A 206 -11.63 -5.08 -8.60
N LEU A 207 -10.87 -4.29 -7.84
CA LEU A 207 -11.31 -3.64 -6.62
C LEU A 207 -12.48 -2.69 -6.90
N PRO A 208 -13.43 -2.56 -5.97
CA PRO A 208 -14.46 -1.52 -6.02
C PRO A 208 -13.87 -0.12 -6.12
N GLU A 209 -14.62 0.79 -6.75
CA GLU A 209 -14.19 2.19 -6.91
C GLU A 209 -13.98 2.84 -5.54
N LYS A 210 -14.86 2.54 -4.58
CA LYS A 210 -14.85 3.09 -3.21
C LYS A 210 -13.57 2.81 -2.42
N VAL A 211 -12.85 1.74 -2.75
CA VAL A 211 -11.59 1.35 -2.07
C VAL A 211 -10.35 1.67 -2.91
N THR A 212 -10.56 2.23 -4.10
CA THR A 212 -9.50 2.60 -5.04
C THR A 212 -9.22 4.11 -4.92
N PRO A 213 -7.96 4.58 -4.88
CA PRO A 213 -7.67 6.01 -4.94
C PRO A 213 -8.22 6.60 -6.24
N GLN A 214 -8.84 7.78 -6.18
CA GLN A 214 -9.37 8.45 -7.36
C GLN A 214 -8.55 9.70 -7.70
N PRO A 215 -8.30 9.99 -8.98
CA PRO A 215 -7.61 11.21 -9.38
C PRO A 215 -8.54 12.41 -9.20
N GLU A 216 -7.97 13.55 -8.79
CA GLU A 216 -8.72 14.79 -8.67
C GLU A 216 -8.81 15.51 -10.03
N GLY A 217 -10.01 15.97 -10.39
CA GLY A 217 -10.19 16.98 -11.44
C GLY A 217 -10.07 16.52 -12.91
N THR A 218 -9.99 15.21 -13.20
CA THR A 218 -9.82 14.72 -14.59
C THR A 218 -11.07 14.16 -15.25
N GLY A 219 -12.15 13.89 -14.50
CA GLY A 219 -13.33 13.17 -15.03
C GLY A 219 -13.07 11.69 -15.38
N VAL A 220 -11.82 11.24 -15.23
CA VAL A 220 -11.37 9.85 -15.40
C VAL A 220 -11.34 9.18 -14.04
N LYS A 221 -11.74 7.91 -13.98
CA LYS A 221 -11.68 7.12 -12.75
C LYS A 221 -10.46 6.22 -12.76
N PHE A 222 -9.94 5.92 -11.57
CA PHE A 222 -8.96 4.84 -11.41
C PHE A 222 -9.65 3.57 -10.92
N ARG A 223 -9.17 2.45 -11.46
CA ARG A 223 -9.51 1.10 -11.03
C ARG A 223 -8.22 0.34 -10.74
N VAL A 224 -8.31 -0.64 -9.86
CA VAL A 224 -7.19 -1.51 -9.50
C VAL A 224 -7.58 -2.96 -9.65
N SER A 225 -6.93 -3.69 -10.54
CA SER A 225 -7.00 -5.15 -10.57
C SER A 225 -5.94 -5.74 -9.66
N CYS A 226 -6.31 -6.74 -8.86
CA CYS A 226 -5.37 -7.52 -8.08
C CYS A 226 -5.15 -8.87 -8.77
N ILE A 227 -3.89 -9.17 -9.09
CA ILE A 227 -3.48 -10.38 -9.79
C ILE A 227 -2.99 -11.37 -8.73
N ALA A 228 -3.74 -12.45 -8.50
CA ALA A 228 -3.35 -13.52 -7.58
C ALA A 228 -2.46 -14.55 -8.30
N ASP A 229 -1.30 -14.90 -7.71
CA ASP A 229 -0.49 -16.12 -7.87
C ASP A 229 0.93 -15.89 -7.28
N LYS A 230 1.90 -16.81 -7.49
CA LYS A 230 3.30 -16.74 -7.01
C LYS A 230 4.06 -15.42 -7.33
N ASN A 231 3.47 -14.51 -8.08
CA ASN A 231 3.95 -13.18 -8.35
C ASN A 231 2.83 -12.15 -8.11
N ASP A 232 2.44 -11.91 -6.85
CA ASP A 232 1.44 -10.91 -6.47
C ASP A 232 1.71 -9.55 -7.16
N PHE A 233 0.79 -9.09 -8.01
CA PHE A 233 0.84 -7.79 -8.70
C PHE A 233 -0.51 -7.07 -8.60
N LYS A 234 -0.48 -5.78 -8.90
CA LYS A 234 -1.65 -4.93 -9.12
C LYS A 234 -1.55 -4.31 -10.50
N LEU A 235 -2.69 -4.09 -11.15
CA LEU A 235 -2.78 -3.19 -12.30
C LEU A 235 -3.58 -1.98 -11.86
N LEU A 236 -2.93 -0.81 -11.79
CA LEU A 236 -3.63 0.46 -11.67
C LEU A 236 -3.96 0.93 -13.08
N PHE A 237 -5.22 1.28 -13.34
CA PHE A 237 -5.65 1.67 -14.68
C PHE A 237 -6.74 2.72 -14.70
N THR A 238 -6.80 3.44 -15.82
CA THR A 238 -7.80 4.47 -16.08
C THR A 238 -9.12 3.87 -16.58
N LEU A 239 -10.22 4.57 -16.33
CA LEU A 239 -11.52 4.31 -16.91
C LEU A 239 -12.17 5.64 -17.27
N GLY A 240 -12.34 5.89 -18.57
CA GLY A 240 -12.94 7.09 -19.14
C GLY A 240 -12.18 7.69 -20.33
N LEU A 241 -10.93 7.28 -20.56
CA LEU A 241 -10.13 7.75 -21.69
C LEU A 241 -10.64 7.22 -23.04
N TYR A 242 -11.37 6.10 -23.03
CA TYR A 242 -12.00 5.54 -24.24
C TYR A 242 -13.00 6.48 -24.92
N THR A 243 -13.34 7.61 -24.30
CA THR A 243 -14.21 8.65 -24.88
C THR A 243 -13.52 9.46 -25.97
N GLN A 244 -12.19 9.48 -25.98
CA GLN A 244 -11.38 10.13 -27.01
C GLN A 244 -11.04 9.16 -28.16
N THR A 245 -10.69 9.71 -29.32
CA THR A 245 -10.28 8.92 -30.51
C THR A 245 -8.78 9.15 -30.78
N PRO A 246 -7.97 8.09 -30.92
CA PRO A 246 -8.31 6.66 -30.76
C PRO A 246 -8.71 6.29 -29.33
N ARG A 247 -9.61 5.30 -29.20
CA ARG A 247 -10.11 4.86 -27.89
C ARG A 247 -9.05 4.08 -27.15
N THR A 248 -8.58 4.60 -26.02
CA THR A 248 -7.51 3.99 -25.24
C THR A 248 -7.85 3.94 -23.75
N GLU A 249 -7.18 3.06 -23.02
CA GLU A 249 -7.03 3.12 -21.57
C GLU A 249 -5.58 2.83 -21.20
N LEU A 250 -5.10 3.44 -20.11
CA LEU A 250 -3.73 3.36 -19.65
C LEU A 250 -3.64 2.50 -18.39
N PHE A 251 -2.60 1.66 -18.33
CA PHE A 251 -2.35 0.69 -17.28
C PHE A 251 -0.92 0.80 -16.76
N ILE A 252 -0.74 0.59 -15.46
CA ILE A 252 0.57 0.42 -14.82
C ILE A 252 0.56 -0.86 -14.02
N CYS A 253 1.56 -1.71 -14.27
CA CYS A 253 1.80 -2.89 -13.45
C CYS A 253 2.63 -2.53 -12.21
N LEU A 254 2.12 -2.90 -11.04
CA LEU A 254 2.70 -2.63 -9.74
C LEU A 254 2.92 -3.95 -9.00
N PRO A 255 3.94 -4.06 -8.15
CA PRO A 255 4.07 -5.18 -7.22
C PRO A 255 2.89 -5.18 -6.25
N GLY A 256 2.45 -6.36 -5.81
CA GLY A 256 1.24 -6.51 -5.00
C GLY A 256 1.31 -5.76 -3.66
N ASN A 257 2.52 -5.53 -3.14
CA ASN A 257 2.75 -4.73 -1.94
C ASN A 257 2.87 -3.21 -2.19
N TRP A 258 2.70 -2.73 -3.43
CA TRP A 258 2.71 -1.29 -3.72
C TRP A 258 1.57 -0.61 -2.96
N ARG A 259 1.92 0.47 -2.24
CA ARG A 259 0.97 1.25 -1.47
C ARG A 259 0.30 2.27 -2.37
N LEU A 260 -1.02 2.20 -2.40
CA LEU A 260 -1.86 3.13 -3.14
C LEU A 260 -2.57 4.00 -2.10
N PRO A 261 -1.95 5.11 -1.67
CA PRO A 261 -2.56 5.98 -0.67
C PRO A 261 -3.87 6.54 -1.23
N ARG A 262 -4.93 6.50 -0.43
CA ARG A 262 -6.03 7.47 -0.54
C ARG A 262 -5.64 8.76 0.19
N GLN A 263 -4.87 8.61 1.27
CA GLN A 263 -4.30 9.67 2.11
C GLN A 263 -2.93 9.18 2.64
N GLY A 264 -1.99 10.10 2.93
CA GLY A 264 -0.81 9.80 3.75
C GLY A 264 0.57 9.72 3.07
N PHE A 265 0.69 9.97 1.77
CA PHE A 265 2.00 10.23 1.15
C PHE A 265 1.98 11.59 0.46
N ALA A 266 3.13 12.29 0.48
CA ALA A 266 3.31 13.54 -0.26
C ALA A 266 3.22 13.29 -1.78
N VAL A 267 2.82 14.31 -2.54
CA VAL A 267 2.61 14.22 -4.00
C VAL A 267 3.88 13.81 -4.74
N ASP A 268 5.04 14.24 -4.25
CA ASP A 268 6.38 13.91 -4.77
C ASP A 268 6.94 12.58 -4.25
N SER A 269 6.17 11.83 -3.46
CA SER A 269 6.59 10.53 -2.96
C SER A 269 6.67 9.49 -4.09
N PRO A 270 7.67 8.61 -4.09
CA PRO A 270 7.67 7.47 -5.00
C PRO A 270 6.46 6.55 -4.91
N TRP A 271 5.72 6.59 -3.80
CA TRP A 271 4.47 5.83 -3.63
C TRP A 271 3.30 6.37 -4.45
N THR A 272 3.26 7.68 -4.69
CA THR A 272 2.18 8.37 -5.44
C THR A 272 2.45 8.41 -6.94
N PHE A 273 3.68 8.13 -7.38
CA PHE A 273 4.09 8.20 -8.79
C PHE A 273 3.12 7.56 -9.79
N PRO A 274 2.62 6.32 -9.59
CA PRO A 274 1.71 5.68 -10.54
C PRO A 274 0.39 6.44 -10.72
N GLN A 275 -0.12 7.03 -9.63
CA GLN A 275 -1.34 7.83 -9.67
C GLN A 275 -1.06 9.16 -10.37
N GLY A 276 0.07 9.82 -10.03
CA GLY A 276 0.46 11.10 -10.61
C GLY A 276 0.67 11.02 -12.12
N ILE A 277 1.42 10.01 -12.60
CA ILE A 277 1.70 9.87 -14.03
C ILE A 277 0.43 9.53 -14.83
N LEU A 278 -0.45 8.66 -14.32
CA LEU A 278 -1.73 8.39 -14.97
C LEU A 278 -2.65 9.61 -14.96
N THR A 279 -2.62 10.42 -13.89
CA THR A 279 -3.41 11.64 -13.81
C THR A 279 -2.98 12.64 -14.88
N GLU A 280 -1.67 12.85 -15.04
CA GLU A 280 -1.16 13.82 -16.01
C GLU A 280 -1.34 13.34 -17.45
N LEU A 281 -1.13 12.05 -17.72
CA LEU A 281 -1.44 11.46 -19.03
C LEU A 281 -2.94 11.47 -19.34
N SER A 282 -3.80 11.36 -18.32
CA SER A 282 -5.24 11.47 -18.49
C SER A 282 -5.64 12.87 -18.96
N LYS A 283 -5.10 13.93 -18.34
CA LYS A 283 -5.32 15.31 -18.79
C LYS A 283 -4.86 15.50 -20.23
N ARG A 284 -3.63 15.09 -20.53
CA ARG A 284 -3.08 15.17 -21.89
C ARG A 284 -3.96 14.46 -22.92
N THR A 285 -4.48 13.28 -22.58
CA THR A 285 -5.36 12.50 -23.45
C THR A 285 -6.68 13.21 -23.72
N LEU A 286 -7.28 13.84 -22.71
CA LEU A 286 -8.56 14.53 -22.82
C LEU A 286 -8.45 15.90 -23.50
N ASP A 287 -7.33 16.61 -23.32
CA ASP A 287 -7.13 17.97 -23.80
C ASP A 287 -6.47 18.05 -25.19
N ASP A 288 -5.67 17.04 -25.55
CA ASP A 288 -4.86 17.04 -26.78
C ASP A 288 -5.02 15.74 -27.57
N ALA A 289 -4.26 14.70 -27.22
CA ALA A 289 -4.24 13.44 -27.97
C ALA A 289 -3.96 12.23 -27.05
N PRO A 290 -4.64 11.08 -27.30
CA PRO A 290 -4.32 9.82 -26.66
C PRO A 290 -2.87 9.39 -26.89
N ALA A 291 -2.30 8.69 -25.91
CA ALA A 291 -0.97 8.08 -26.05
C ALA A 291 -0.97 7.01 -27.16
N ALA A 292 0.17 6.89 -27.85
CA ALA A 292 0.34 5.92 -28.94
C ALA A 292 1.33 4.82 -28.56
N GLU A 293 1.16 3.62 -29.13
CA GLU A 293 2.13 2.54 -28.91
C GLU A 293 3.55 2.95 -29.37
N GLY A 294 4.55 2.64 -28.56
CA GLY A 294 5.94 3.01 -28.81
C GLY A 294 6.32 4.39 -28.30
N GLU A 295 5.35 5.22 -27.87
CA GLU A 295 5.64 6.50 -27.24
C GLU A 295 6.49 6.30 -25.97
N ILE A 296 7.51 7.13 -25.81
CA ILE A 296 8.43 7.11 -24.67
C ILE A 296 8.24 8.39 -23.85
N ILE A 297 7.76 8.22 -22.62
CA ILE A 297 7.55 9.29 -21.65
C ILE A 297 8.79 9.39 -20.77
N LEU A 298 9.52 10.50 -20.89
CA LEU A 298 10.79 10.70 -20.19
C LEU A 298 10.58 11.32 -18.81
N ARG A 299 11.37 10.88 -17.82
CA ARG A 299 11.45 11.56 -16.52
C ARG A 299 11.81 13.04 -16.65
N SER A 300 12.64 13.39 -17.63
CA SER A 300 13.09 14.77 -17.85
C SER A 300 12.06 15.68 -18.51
N ASP A 301 10.92 15.14 -18.95
CA ASP A 301 9.84 15.94 -19.52
C ASP A 301 9.28 16.89 -18.46
N PRO A 302 9.21 18.21 -18.71
CA PRO A 302 8.67 19.18 -17.76
C PRO A 302 7.30 18.80 -17.19
N ALA A 303 6.42 18.17 -17.99
CA ALA A 303 5.09 17.75 -17.56
C ALA A 303 5.12 16.67 -16.47
N PHE A 304 6.17 15.83 -16.45
CA PHE A 304 6.27 14.66 -15.58
C PHE A 304 7.44 14.72 -14.58
N SER A 305 8.35 15.68 -14.74
CA SER A 305 9.61 15.78 -14.00
C SER A 305 9.47 16.03 -12.50
N SER A 306 8.36 16.65 -12.08
CA SER A 306 8.04 16.91 -10.68
C SER A 306 7.43 15.72 -9.94
N LEU A 307 7.08 14.65 -10.67
CA LEU A 307 6.54 13.44 -10.06
C LEU A 307 7.66 12.70 -9.30
N GLY A 308 7.29 11.99 -8.23
CA GLY A 308 8.23 11.19 -7.45
C GLY A 308 8.75 9.94 -8.16
N TRP A 309 9.47 10.05 -9.28
CA TRP A 309 9.89 8.86 -10.04
C TRP A 309 10.74 7.88 -9.18
N PRO A 310 10.43 6.57 -9.18
CA PRO A 310 11.30 5.57 -8.56
C PRO A 310 12.71 5.60 -9.15
N ALA A 311 13.75 5.58 -8.32
CA ALA A 311 15.14 5.90 -8.72
C ALA A 311 15.68 5.10 -9.92
N ASP A 312 15.18 3.89 -10.15
CA ASP A 312 15.57 2.97 -11.20
C ASP A 312 14.83 3.15 -12.54
N ILE A 313 13.96 4.16 -12.67
CA ILE A 313 13.10 4.37 -13.85
C ILE A 313 13.41 5.71 -14.54
N ASP A 314 14.05 5.69 -15.71
CA ASP A 314 14.36 6.92 -16.45
C ASP A 314 13.24 7.32 -17.44
N ALA A 315 12.43 6.34 -17.88
CA ALA A 315 11.32 6.56 -18.80
C ALA A 315 10.25 5.47 -18.68
N LEU A 316 9.07 5.72 -19.25
CA LEU A 316 8.03 4.73 -19.49
C LEU A 316 7.81 4.59 -21.00
N ILE A 317 7.64 3.37 -21.50
CA ILE A 317 7.22 3.10 -22.88
C ILE A 317 5.78 2.59 -22.91
N VAL A 318 4.97 3.11 -23.83
CA VAL A 318 3.58 2.71 -24.07
C VAL A 318 3.56 1.42 -24.90
N VAL A 319 2.94 0.36 -24.40
CA VAL A 319 2.96 -0.98 -25.03
C VAL A 319 1.54 -1.54 -25.17
N ASP A 320 1.16 -2.00 -26.37
CA ASP A 320 -0.08 -2.79 -26.59
C ASP A 320 0.15 -4.23 -26.12
N LYS A 321 0.10 -4.43 -24.80
CA LYS A 321 0.45 -5.71 -24.19
C LYS A 321 -0.55 -6.80 -24.60
N ILE A 322 -0.03 -7.98 -24.92
CA ILE A 322 -0.86 -9.18 -25.06
C ILE A 322 -1.21 -9.69 -23.65
N TRP A 323 -2.52 -9.70 -23.35
CA TRP A 323 -3.07 -10.06 -22.04
C TRP A 323 -3.18 -11.56 -21.82
N ASN A 324 -3.61 -12.31 -22.84
CA ASN A 324 -3.73 -13.76 -22.79
C ASN A 324 -3.31 -14.39 -24.12
N THR A 325 -2.56 -15.49 -24.07
CA THR A 325 -2.09 -16.24 -25.25
C THR A 325 -2.94 -17.49 -25.54
N THR A 326 -3.93 -17.83 -24.69
CA THR A 326 -4.74 -19.06 -24.79
C THR A 326 -6.24 -18.83 -25.06
N LEU A 327 -6.73 -17.59 -25.08
CA LEU A 327 -8.07 -17.30 -25.59
C LEU A 327 -7.95 -17.03 -27.09
N GLU A 328 -8.55 -17.90 -27.91
CA GLU A 328 -8.85 -17.56 -29.30
C GLU A 328 -9.67 -16.28 -29.27
N THR A 329 -9.08 -15.21 -29.81
CA THR A 329 -9.73 -13.92 -29.91
C THR A 329 -10.57 -13.93 -31.17
N ASP A 330 -11.80 -14.40 -31.08
CA ASP A 330 -12.89 -14.02 -32.00
C ASP A 330 -13.27 -12.54 -31.77
N ILE A 331 -12.26 -11.67 -31.74
CA ILE A 331 -12.45 -10.23 -31.72
C ILE A 331 -12.46 -9.80 -33.17
N ASP A 332 -13.68 -9.71 -33.72
CA ASP A 332 -13.93 -8.94 -34.93
C ASP A 332 -13.23 -7.57 -34.77
N PRO A 333 -12.22 -7.24 -35.62
CA PRO A 333 -11.45 -6.01 -35.52
C PRO A 333 -12.33 -4.85 -35.98
N ARG A 334 -13.33 -4.52 -35.17
CA ARG A 334 -14.15 -3.34 -35.35
C ARG A 334 -13.33 -2.12 -34.95
N ASP A 335 -13.48 -1.06 -35.73
CA ASP A 335 -12.84 0.25 -35.61
C ASP A 335 -13.23 1.00 -34.29
N ASP A 336 -14.03 0.37 -33.44
CA ASP A 336 -14.58 0.89 -32.18
C ASP A 336 -13.96 0.26 -30.91
N SER A 337 -12.98 -0.66 -31.08
CA SER A 337 -12.30 -1.34 -29.97
C SER A 337 -11.41 -0.39 -29.14
N VAL A 338 -11.36 -0.65 -27.83
CA VAL A 338 -10.53 0.13 -26.89
C VAL A 338 -9.15 -0.52 -26.78
N LYS A 339 -8.10 0.25 -27.07
CA LYS A 339 -6.71 -0.18 -26.89
C LYS A 339 -6.30 -0.07 -25.43
N LEU A 340 -5.73 -1.15 -24.87
CA LEU A 340 -5.33 -1.21 -23.47
C LEU A 340 -3.81 -1.12 -23.36
N TYR A 341 -3.29 0.10 -23.24
CA TYR A 341 -1.86 0.34 -23.23
C TYR A 341 -1.26 0.23 -21.83
N VAL A 342 -0.18 -0.54 -21.72
CA VAL A 342 0.58 -0.68 -20.48
C VAL A 342 1.82 0.21 -20.55
N LEU A 343 2.00 1.07 -19.54
CA LEU A 343 3.19 1.86 -19.35
C LEU A 343 4.28 1.00 -18.70
N VAL A 344 5.34 0.71 -19.44
CA VAL A 344 6.41 -0.20 -19.02
C VAL A 344 7.67 0.59 -18.64
N PRO A 345 8.27 0.36 -17.46
CA PRO A 345 9.47 1.07 -17.02
C PRO A 345 10.71 0.73 -17.86
N LEU A 346 11.50 1.76 -18.15
CA LEU A 346 12.77 1.69 -18.84
C LEU A 346 13.87 2.38 -18.02
N LYS A 347 15.02 1.71 -17.94
CA LYS A 347 16.30 2.33 -17.59
C LYS A 347 17.02 2.67 -18.88
N LEU A 348 17.37 3.94 -19.08
CA LEU A 348 18.00 4.38 -20.30
C LEU A 348 19.51 4.12 -20.26
N THR A 349 20.07 3.80 -21.43
CA THR A 349 21.52 3.72 -21.59
C THR A 349 22.10 5.11 -21.89
N LYS A 350 23.43 5.23 -21.93
CA LYS A 350 24.10 6.47 -22.36
C LYS A 350 23.71 6.93 -23.77
N LYS A 351 23.14 6.05 -24.59
CA LYS A 351 22.68 6.37 -25.96
C LYS A 351 21.32 7.08 -25.99
N GLY A 352 20.64 7.22 -24.85
CA GLY A 352 19.29 7.79 -24.79
C GLY A 352 18.17 6.77 -25.10
N PRO A 353 16.97 7.25 -25.45
CA PRO A 353 15.81 6.41 -25.78
C PRO A 353 16.07 5.52 -27.01
N PRO A 354 15.52 4.28 -27.04
CA PRO A 354 15.59 3.42 -28.21
C PRO A 354 14.77 3.98 -29.39
N GLU A 355 15.30 3.84 -30.60
CA GLU A 355 14.68 4.29 -31.85
C GLU A 355 14.75 3.20 -32.93
N GLY A 356 13.95 3.34 -33.99
CA GLY A 356 13.95 2.46 -35.17
C GLY A 356 13.81 0.97 -34.83
N ASP A 357 14.66 0.14 -35.42
CA ASP A 357 14.64 -1.32 -35.22
C ASP A 357 14.84 -1.73 -33.75
N THR A 358 15.59 -0.94 -32.98
CA THR A 358 15.81 -1.21 -31.56
C THR A 358 14.52 -1.02 -30.76
N LEU A 359 13.74 0.02 -31.08
CA LEU A 359 12.43 0.27 -30.48
C LEU A 359 11.45 -0.85 -30.86
N ASN A 360 11.40 -1.24 -32.13
CA ASN A 360 10.53 -2.31 -32.60
C ASN A 360 10.83 -3.66 -31.91
N ALA A 361 12.11 -4.03 -31.81
CA ALA A 361 12.51 -5.24 -31.09
C ALA A 361 12.18 -5.17 -29.59
N LEU A 362 12.30 -3.99 -28.98
CA LEU A 362 11.91 -3.77 -27.59
C LEU A 362 10.40 -3.95 -27.40
N LEU A 363 9.58 -3.36 -28.28
CA LEU A 363 8.12 -3.47 -28.24
C LEU A 363 7.67 -4.93 -28.36
N GLU A 364 8.15 -5.68 -29.35
CA GLU A 364 7.83 -7.11 -29.51
C GLU A 364 8.12 -7.92 -28.24
N ARG A 365 9.28 -7.66 -27.62
CA ARG A 365 9.65 -8.31 -26.36
C ARG A 365 8.72 -7.91 -25.22
N LYS A 366 8.34 -6.63 -25.10
CA LYS A 366 7.49 -6.12 -24.02
C LYS A 366 6.03 -6.50 -24.18
N ARG A 367 5.51 -6.65 -25.40
CA ARG A 367 4.14 -7.14 -25.67
C ARG A 367 3.88 -8.52 -25.05
N ARG A 368 4.88 -9.41 -25.11
CA ARG A 368 4.82 -10.80 -24.61
C ARG A 368 5.37 -10.98 -23.20
N ALA A 369 5.84 -9.90 -22.59
CA ALA A 369 6.51 -9.93 -21.30
C ALA A 369 5.54 -10.31 -20.17
N SER A 370 6.04 -11.02 -19.16
CA SER A 370 5.26 -11.34 -17.96
C SER A 370 5.03 -10.09 -17.13
N TRP A 371 3.95 -10.06 -16.32
CA TRP A 371 3.66 -8.96 -15.39
C TRP A 371 4.87 -8.58 -14.52
N LYS A 372 5.64 -9.58 -14.07
CA LYS A 372 6.88 -9.39 -13.29
C LYS A 372 7.93 -8.56 -14.00
N SER A 373 8.11 -8.76 -15.30
CA SER A 373 9.16 -8.10 -16.08
C SER A 373 8.80 -6.69 -16.57
N ILE A 374 7.58 -6.26 -16.30
CA ILE A 374 7.05 -4.93 -16.65
C ILE A 374 6.47 -4.19 -15.45
N ALA A 375 6.48 -4.79 -14.27
CA ALA A 375 6.06 -4.12 -13.04
C ALA A 375 7.09 -3.05 -12.65
N LEU A 376 6.63 -1.97 -12.02
CA LEU A 376 7.50 -1.02 -11.36
C LEU A 376 8.25 -1.69 -10.19
N THR A 377 9.43 -1.20 -9.85
CA THR A 377 10.15 -1.62 -8.65
C THR A 377 9.61 -0.89 -7.43
N SER A 378 9.15 -1.63 -6.40
CA SER A 378 8.62 -1.02 -5.18
C SER A 378 9.70 -0.22 -4.44
N PRO A 379 9.43 1.01 -3.97
CA PRO A 379 10.35 1.74 -3.11
C PRO A 379 10.67 1.03 -1.77
N LEU A 380 9.87 0.03 -1.36
CA LEU A 380 10.18 -0.82 -0.19
C LEU A 380 11.30 -1.82 -0.46
N GLN A 381 11.55 -2.20 -1.72
CA GLN A 381 12.63 -3.14 -2.06
C GLN A 381 14.02 -2.49 -2.01
N SER A 382 14.11 -1.17 -2.16
CA SER A 382 15.35 -0.39 -2.03
C SER A 382 15.76 -0.06 -0.59
N LEU A 383 14.94 -0.42 0.40
CA LEU A 383 15.19 -0.20 1.83
C LEU A 383 15.79 -1.44 2.53
N ARG A 384 16.32 -2.40 1.77
CA ARG A 384 16.95 -3.62 2.29
C ARG A 384 18.47 -3.55 2.25
#